data_AF-A8TQC2-F1
#
_entry.id   AF-A8TQC2-F1
#
_cell.length_a   1.000
_cell.length_b   1.000
_cell.length_c   1.000
_cell.angle_alpha   90.00
_cell.angle_beta   90.00
_cell.angle_gamma   90.00
#
_symmetry.space_group_name_H-M   'P 1'
#
loop_
_entity.id
_entity.type
_entity.pdbx_description
1 polymer ?
#
loop_
_entity_poly.entity_id
_entity_poly.type
_entity_poly.pdbx_seq_one_letter_code
_entity_poly.pdbx_strand_id
1 'polypeptide(L)'
;MGNPAIFPLIYHCDSADVVIVHINPIFRDEVPRTASEILSRVNELSFNSSLMREMRAIAFVSKLIDDGTIRPGAMKRMLIHAIADEPYMRSLQLTSKLNPDPQFLHHLHGIGRACADRWIDETFDALGNRTSIDLNGTYL
;
A
#
# COMPACT_ATOMS: atom_id res chain seq x y z
N MET A 1 3.59 -15.84 5.37
CA MET A 1 3.68 -15.24 4.02
C MET A 1 2.95 -13.90 4.07
N GLY A 2 3.59 -12.81 3.67
CA GLY A 2 2.99 -11.46 3.66
C GLY A 2 2.57 -11.08 2.24
N ASN A 3 1.47 -10.36 2.08
CA ASN A 3 1.08 -9.78 0.81
C ASN A 3 0.55 -8.35 1.02
N PRO A 4 1.33 -7.32 0.62
CA PRO A 4 2.67 -7.43 0.04
C PRO A 4 3.72 -7.84 1.08
N ALA A 5 4.75 -8.57 0.66
CA ALA A 5 5.97 -8.79 1.46
C ALA A 5 7.01 -7.74 1.05
N ILE A 6 7.35 -6.82 1.96
CA ILE A 6 8.22 -5.68 1.70
C ILE A 6 9.63 -5.95 2.21
N PHE A 7 9.79 -6.89 3.14
CA PHE A 7 11.08 -7.34 3.65
C PHE A 7 12.15 -7.55 2.54
N PRO A 8 11.89 -8.28 1.43
CA PRO A 8 12.88 -8.43 0.38
C PRO A 8 13.31 -7.09 -0.26
N LEU A 9 12.38 -6.13 -0.39
CA LEU A 9 12.66 -4.81 -0.95
C LEU A 9 13.52 -3.96 0.01
N ILE A 10 13.35 -4.15 1.31
CA ILE A 10 14.14 -3.43 2.32
C ILE A 10 15.59 -3.92 2.28
N TYR A 11 15.81 -5.24 2.27
CA TYR A 11 17.14 -5.85 2.49
C TYR A 11 17.89 -6.24 1.20
N HIS A 12 17.21 -6.41 0.07
CA HIS A 12 17.81 -6.91 -1.17
C HIS A 12 17.68 -5.96 -2.36
N CYS A 13 17.08 -4.78 -2.19
CA CYS A 13 17.03 -3.75 -3.22
C CYS A 13 18.02 -2.62 -2.89
N ASP A 14 18.70 -2.09 -3.91
CA ASP A 14 19.54 -0.91 -3.77
C ASP A 14 18.71 0.36 -3.57
N SER A 15 17.52 0.40 -4.17
CA SER A 15 16.58 1.52 -4.03
C SER A 15 16.10 1.71 -2.60
N ALA A 16 16.01 2.96 -2.15
CA ALA A 16 15.34 3.33 -0.92
C ALA A 16 13.82 3.42 -1.10
N ASP A 17 13.35 3.66 -2.33
CA ASP A 17 11.94 3.85 -2.66
C ASP A 17 11.20 2.53 -2.82
N VAL A 18 10.04 2.44 -2.17
CA VAL A 18 9.08 1.36 -2.31
C VAL A 18 7.73 1.94 -2.69
N VAL A 19 7.22 1.55 -3.85
CA VAL A 19 5.87 1.91 -4.32
C VAL A 19 4.93 0.74 -4.07
N ILE A 20 3.87 0.98 -3.31
CA ILE A 20 2.85 -0.02 -2.97
C ILE A 20 1.59 0.26 -3.80
N VAL A 21 1.11 -0.74 -4.53
CA VAL A 21 -0.14 -0.65 -5.28
C VAL A 21 -1.26 -1.32 -4.47
N HIS A 22 -2.20 -0.51 -3.98
CA HIS A 22 -3.32 -1.02 -3.19
C HIS A 22 -4.48 -1.43 -4.07
N ILE A 23 -4.69 -2.74 -4.19
CA ILE A 23 -5.83 -3.34 -4.88
C ILE A 23 -7.03 -3.59 -3.96
N ASN A 24 -6.85 -3.52 -2.64
CA ASN A 24 -7.95 -3.62 -1.68
C ASN A 24 -7.96 -2.36 -0.81
N PRO A 25 -9.14 -1.85 -0.43
CA PRO A 25 -9.21 -0.75 0.51
C PRO A 25 -8.60 -1.17 1.86
N ILE A 26 -7.79 -0.29 2.45
CA ILE A 26 -7.20 -0.51 3.78
C ILE A 26 -8.26 -0.28 4.85
N PHE A 27 -9.11 0.74 4.65
CA PHE A 27 -10.19 1.13 5.55
C PHE A 27 -11.56 0.83 4.98
N ARG A 28 -12.47 0.37 5.84
CA ARG A 28 -13.88 0.16 5.52
C ARG A 28 -14.73 0.57 6.72
N ASP A 29 -15.61 1.55 6.52
CA ASP A 29 -16.46 2.11 7.58
C ASP A 29 -17.70 1.24 7.88
N GLU A 30 -18.07 0.40 6.92
CA GLU A 30 -19.25 -0.47 7.03
C GLU A 30 -18.96 -1.73 7.85
N VAL A 31 -19.87 -2.05 8.77
CA VAL A 31 -19.84 -3.31 9.53
C VAL A 31 -20.41 -4.44 8.65
N PRO A 32 -19.64 -5.50 8.36
CA PRO A 32 -20.12 -6.61 7.54
C PRO A 32 -21.27 -7.34 8.23
N ARG A 33 -22.34 -7.68 7.50
CA ARG A 33 -23.56 -8.30 8.06
C ARG A 33 -23.84 -9.70 7.50
N THR A 34 -23.18 -10.08 6.42
CA THR A 34 -23.31 -11.40 5.79
C THR A 34 -22.03 -12.22 5.93
N ALA A 35 -22.14 -13.55 5.82
CA ALA A 35 -20.97 -14.45 5.89
C ALA A 35 -19.91 -14.11 4.81
N SER A 36 -20.35 -13.76 3.59
CA SER A 36 -19.45 -13.38 2.51
C SER A 36 -18.70 -12.08 2.81
N GLU A 37 -19.37 -11.08 3.40
CA GLU A 37 -18.73 -9.82 3.79
C GLU A 37 -17.76 -10.02 4.94
N ILE A 38 -18.09 -10.87 5.93
CA ILE A 38 -17.21 -11.20 7.04
C ILE A 38 -15.94 -11.88 6.53
N LEU A 39 -16.07 -12.88 5.65
CA LEU A 39 -14.92 -13.56 5.06
C LEU A 39 -14.06 -12.60 4.21
N SER A 40 -14.68 -11.70 3.43
CA SER A 40 -13.91 -10.65 2.74
C SER A 40 -13.15 -9.77 3.72
N ARG A 41 -13.79 -9.36 4.82
CA ARG A 41 -13.16 -8.51 5.83
C ARG A 41 -11.99 -9.21 6.53
N VAL A 42 -12.14 -10.49 6.86
CA VAL A 42 -11.05 -11.30 7.44
C VAL A 42 -9.88 -11.41 6.47
N ASN A 43 -10.15 -11.63 5.17
CA ASN A 43 -9.12 -11.66 4.15
C ASN A 43 -8.40 -10.31 4.05
N GLU A 44 -9.15 -9.20 3.95
CA GLU A 44 -8.59 -7.84 3.92
C GLU A 44 -7.69 -7.56 5.13
N LEU A 45 -8.15 -7.86 6.34
CA LEU A 45 -7.36 -7.66 7.56
C LEU A 45 -6.12 -8.55 7.59
N SER A 46 -6.25 -9.81 7.17
CA SER A 46 -5.14 -10.76 7.13
C SER A 46 -4.07 -10.32 6.13
N PHE A 47 -4.46 -9.86 4.95
CA PHE A 47 -3.56 -9.32 3.93
C PHE A 47 -2.81 -8.07 4.44
N ASN A 48 -3.54 -7.11 5.01
CA ASN A 48 -2.93 -5.87 5.48
C ASN A 48 -2.09 -6.06 6.76
N SER A 49 -2.35 -7.08 7.59
CA SER A 49 -1.65 -7.25 8.87
C SER A 49 -0.12 -7.33 8.75
N SER A 50 0.39 -8.03 7.73
CA SER A 50 1.84 -8.15 7.47
C SER A 50 2.42 -6.81 7.07
N LEU A 51 1.75 -6.12 6.14
CA LEU A 51 2.11 -4.79 5.67
C LEU A 51 2.14 -3.79 6.83
N MET A 52 1.10 -3.75 7.68
CA MET A 52 1.03 -2.88 8.85
C MET A 52 2.23 -3.10 9.79
N ARG A 53 2.57 -4.36 10.07
CA ARG A 53 3.73 -4.68 10.91
C ARG A 53 5.05 -4.18 10.30
N GLU A 54 5.21 -4.35 9.00
CA GLU A 54 6.41 -3.90 8.28
C GLU A 54 6.50 -2.37 8.23
N MET A 55 5.38 -1.66 8.01
CA MET A 55 5.31 -0.20 8.05
C MET A 55 5.68 0.35 9.43
N ARG A 56 5.23 -0.31 10.51
CA ARG A 56 5.62 0.09 11.88
C ARG A 56 7.13 -0.05 12.13
N ALA A 57 7.76 -1.09 11.58
CA ALA A 57 9.21 -1.24 11.66
C ALA A 57 9.94 -0.14 10.86
N ILE A 58 9.46 0.18 9.66
CA ILE A 58 10.01 1.28 8.83
C ILE A 58 9.89 2.62 9.55
N ALA A 59 8.72 2.92 10.13
CA ALA A 59 8.50 4.16 10.88
C ALA A 59 9.42 4.25 12.10
N PHE A 60 9.60 3.14 12.83
CA PHE A 60 10.51 3.08 13.97
C PHE A 60 11.97 3.33 13.57
N VAL A 61 12.45 2.67 12.52
CA VAL A 61 13.82 2.88 12.00
C VAL A 61 14.00 4.32 11.52
N SER A 62 13.02 4.88 10.80
CA SER A 62 13.06 6.26 10.33
C SER A 62 13.20 7.24 11.48
N LYS A 63 12.44 7.02 12.58
CA LYS A 63 12.55 7.81 13.79
C LYS A 63 13.94 7.71 14.44
N LEU A 64 14.52 6.51 14.53
CA LEU A 64 15.86 6.34 15.09
C LEU A 64 16.96 7.03 14.27
N ILE A 65 16.77 7.11 12.95
CA ILE A 65 17.65 7.87 12.04
C ILE A 65 17.47 9.37 12.29
N ASP A 66 16.22 9.84 12.37
CA ASP A 66 15.88 11.25 12.63
C ASP A 66 16.41 11.73 14.00
N ASP A 67 16.34 10.88 15.02
CA ASP A 67 16.84 11.13 16.38
C ASP A 67 18.38 11.01 16.47
N GLY A 68 19.08 10.64 15.39
CA GLY A 68 20.55 10.48 15.36
C GLY A 68 21.07 9.30 16.19
N THR A 69 20.19 8.38 16.61
CA THR A 69 20.56 7.20 17.41
C THR A 69 21.33 6.17 16.57
N ILE A 70 21.02 6.11 15.27
CA ILE A 70 21.71 5.26 14.29
C ILE A 70 22.78 6.09 13.59
N ARG A 71 24.00 5.53 13.48
CA ARG A 71 25.09 6.20 12.75
C ARG A 71 24.70 6.38 11.27
N PRO A 72 25.03 7.52 10.64
CA PRO A 72 24.82 7.71 9.21
C PRO A 72 25.39 6.53 8.41
N GLY A 73 24.58 5.97 7.52
CA GLY A 73 24.98 4.83 6.66
C GLY A 73 24.93 3.44 7.31
N ALA A 74 24.65 3.32 8.61
CA ALA A 74 24.50 2.01 9.26
C ALA A 74 23.18 1.31 8.88
N MET A 75 22.17 2.07 8.48
CA MET A 75 20.89 1.54 7.99
C MET A 75 20.32 2.47 6.92
N LYS A 76 19.73 1.88 5.87
CA LYS A 76 19.08 2.62 4.78
C LYS A 76 17.73 3.15 5.26
N ARG A 77 17.46 4.45 5.06
CA ARG A 77 16.12 5.03 5.24
C ARG A 77 15.25 4.57 4.07
N MET A 78 14.11 3.95 4.37
CA MET A 78 13.14 3.56 3.35
C MET A 78 12.19 4.72 3.06
N LEU A 79 11.92 4.99 1.78
CA LEU A 79 10.95 5.97 1.31
C LEU A 79 9.73 5.22 0.77
N ILE A 80 8.56 5.49 1.34
CA ILE A 80 7.35 4.73 1.03
C ILE A 80 6.39 5.59 0.23
N HIS A 81 5.82 4.97 -0.80
CA HIS A 81 4.84 5.58 -1.68
C HIS A 81 3.68 4.62 -1.89
N ALA A 82 2.51 5.15 -2.20
CA ALA A 82 1.35 4.33 -2.50
C ALA A 82 0.57 4.87 -3.70
N ILE A 83 0.11 3.93 -4.54
CA ILE A 83 -0.89 4.15 -5.58
C ILE A 83 -2.18 3.50 -5.10
N ALA A 84 -3.24 4.28 -4.97
CA ALA A 84 -4.55 3.81 -4.55
C ALA A 84 -5.65 4.64 -5.22
N ASP A 85 -6.71 3.97 -5.69
CA ASP A 85 -7.96 4.61 -6.11
C ASP A 85 -9.09 4.17 -5.17
N GLU A 86 -9.02 4.62 -3.91
CA GLU A 86 -10.01 4.23 -2.89
C GLU A 86 -11.46 4.50 -3.30
N PRO A 87 -11.83 5.66 -3.89
CA PRO A 87 -13.21 5.93 -4.26
C PRO A 87 -13.76 4.94 -5.28
N TYR A 88 -12.98 4.64 -6.34
CA TYR A 88 -13.42 3.67 -7.34
C TYR A 88 -13.45 2.25 -6.78
N MET A 89 -12.41 1.84 -6.05
CA MET A 89 -12.34 0.49 -5.48
C MET A 89 -13.44 0.21 -4.45
N ARG A 90 -13.89 1.24 -3.71
CA ARG A 90 -15.07 1.13 -2.82
C ARG A 90 -16.39 0.99 -3.58
N SER A 91 -16.49 1.53 -4.79
CA SER A 91 -17.70 1.43 -5.62
C SER A 91 -17.90 0.03 -6.23
N LEU A 92 -16.85 -0.77 -6.33
CA LEU A 92 -16.92 -2.13 -6.85
C LEU A 92 -17.53 -3.09 -5.81
N GLN A 93 -18.61 -3.77 -6.18
CA GLN A 93 -19.21 -4.81 -5.35
C GLN A 93 -18.29 -6.02 -5.20
N LEU A 94 -18.42 -6.75 -4.09
CA LEU A 94 -17.63 -7.97 -3.79
C LEU A 94 -17.68 -9.02 -4.90
N THR A 95 -18.81 -9.12 -5.62
CA THR A 95 -19.03 -10.04 -6.74
C THR A 95 -18.15 -9.75 -7.94
N SER A 96 -17.68 -8.51 -8.12
CA SER A 96 -16.78 -8.13 -9.21
C SER A 96 -15.43 -8.84 -9.15
N LYS A 97 -14.97 -9.27 -7.97
CA LYS A 97 -13.70 -9.99 -7.78
C LYS A 97 -13.66 -11.34 -8.50
N LEU A 98 -14.84 -11.91 -8.81
CA LEU A 98 -14.99 -13.19 -9.49
C LEU A 98 -15.47 -13.03 -10.94
N ASN A 99 -15.54 -11.80 -11.47
CA ASN A 99 -15.99 -11.55 -12.84
C ASN A 99 -14.80 -11.63 -13.83
N PRO A 100 -14.73 -12.67 -14.69
CA PRO A 100 -13.67 -12.81 -15.68
C PRO A 100 -13.98 -12.12 -17.02
N ASP A 101 -15.04 -11.31 -17.10
CA ASP A 101 -15.43 -10.65 -18.35
C ASP A 101 -14.29 -9.78 -18.92
N PRO A 102 -13.86 -9.98 -20.18
CA PRO A 102 -12.75 -9.25 -20.76
C PRO A 102 -12.97 -7.73 -20.84
N GLN A 103 -14.19 -7.27 -21.09
CA GLN A 103 -14.47 -5.83 -21.16
C GLN A 103 -14.32 -5.20 -19.78
N PHE A 104 -14.79 -5.89 -18.74
CA PHE A 104 -14.60 -5.48 -17.35
C PHE A 104 -13.11 -5.43 -16.97
N LEU A 105 -12.32 -6.43 -17.34
CA LEU A 105 -10.87 -6.43 -17.09
C LEU A 105 -10.14 -5.29 -17.82
N HIS A 106 -10.49 -5.01 -19.08
CA HIS A 106 -9.95 -3.86 -19.82
C HIS A 106 -10.34 -2.53 -19.17
N HIS A 107 -11.56 -2.43 -18.64
CA HIS A 107 -12.01 -1.26 -17.91
C HIS A 107 -11.20 -1.06 -16.61
N LEU A 108 -11.02 -2.11 -15.79
CA LEU A 108 -10.19 -2.07 -14.59
C LEU A 108 -8.74 -1.65 -14.91
N HIS A 109 -8.18 -2.20 -15.98
CA HIS A 109 -6.84 -1.83 -16.44
C HIS A 109 -6.74 -0.34 -16.82
N GLY A 110 -7.75 0.18 -17.54
CA GLY A 110 -7.81 1.60 -17.90
C GLY A 110 -7.84 2.52 -16.68
N ILE A 111 -8.57 2.13 -15.64
CA ILE A 111 -8.65 2.89 -14.39
C ILE A 111 -7.33 2.83 -13.62
N GLY A 112 -6.72 1.65 -13.50
CA GLY A 112 -5.42 1.49 -12.88
C GLY A 112 -4.35 2.37 -13.56
N ARG A 113 -4.38 2.43 -14.90
CA ARG A 113 -3.49 3.31 -15.67
C ARG A 113 -3.74 4.78 -15.39
N ALA A 114 -4.99 5.23 -15.44
CA ALA A 114 -5.32 6.63 -15.16
C ALA A 114 -4.96 7.04 -13.71
N CYS A 115 -5.10 6.13 -12.75
CA CYS A 115 -4.66 6.34 -11.37
C CYS A 115 -3.13 6.47 -11.28
N ALA A 116 -2.39 5.59 -11.96
CA ALA A 116 -0.93 5.65 -12.01
C ALA A 116 -0.43 6.93 -12.70
N ASP A 117 -1.06 7.35 -13.81
CA ASP A 117 -0.71 8.59 -14.51
C ASP A 117 -0.87 9.82 -13.59
N ARG A 118 -2.01 9.93 -12.88
CA ARG A 118 -2.20 11.00 -11.87
C ARG A 118 -1.16 10.93 -10.75
N TRP A 119 -0.87 9.73 -10.24
CA TRP A 119 0.11 9.56 -9.19
C TRP A 119 1.52 9.98 -9.63
N ILE A 120 1.91 9.68 -10.87
CA ILE A 120 3.18 10.15 -11.44
C ILE A 120 3.21 11.68 -11.47
N ASP A 121 2.18 12.32 -12.01
CA ASP A 121 2.10 13.78 -12.09
C ASP A 121 2.22 14.46 -10.72
N GLU A 122 1.67 13.84 -9.66
CA GLU A 122 1.64 14.41 -8.31
C GLU A 122 2.87 14.04 -7.44
N THR A 123 3.46 12.86 -7.67
CA THR A 123 4.38 12.22 -6.70
C THR A 123 5.77 11.95 -7.25
N PHE A 124 6.00 12.04 -8.57
CA PHE A 124 7.27 11.66 -9.18
C PHE A 124 8.48 12.38 -8.54
N ASP A 125 8.36 13.67 -8.26
CA ASP A 125 9.43 14.47 -7.63
C ASP A 125 9.75 14.08 -6.17
N ALA A 126 8.86 13.31 -5.52
CA ALA A 126 9.11 12.80 -4.17
C ALA A 126 10.04 11.58 -4.18
N LEU A 127 10.14 10.85 -5.29
CA LEU A 127 10.97 9.66 -5.41
C LEU A 127 12.45 9.99 -5.18
N GLY A 128 13.11 9.19 -4.35
CA GLY A 128 14.50 9.39 -3.90
C GLY A 128 14.68 10.52 -2.87
N ASN A 129 13.65 11.33 -2.64
CA ASN A 129 13.73 12.54 -1.81
C ASN A 129 12.97 12.40 -0.48
N ARG A 130 11.72 11.92 -0.52
CA ARG A 130 10.86 11.78 0.66
C ARG A 130 9.72 10.77 0.44
N THR A 131 9.28 10.15 1.52
CA THR A 131 8.01 9.40 1.57
C THR A 131 6.85 10.30 1.13
N SER A 132 5.97 9.80 0.26
CA SER A 132 4.84 10.58 -0.27
C SER A 132 3.52 10.36 0.47
N ILE A 133 3.50 9.45 1.43
CA ILE A 133 2.31 9.09 2.21
C ILE A 133 2.53 9.35 3.70
N ASP A 134 1.46 9.64 4.44
CA ASP A 134 1.52 9.69 5.90
C ASP A 134 1.53 8.27 6.47
N LEU A 135 2.73 7.78 6.82
CA LEU A 135 2.88 6.47 7.44
C LEU A 135 2.13 6.36 8.77
N ASN A 136 2.00 7.46 9.53
CA ASN A 136 1.31 7.43 10.80
C ASN A 136 -0.20 7.34 10.58
N GLY A 137 -0.80 8.31 9.89
CA GLY A 137 -2.24 8.32 9.63
C GLY A 137 -2.74 7.13 8.80
N THR A 138 -1.88 6.52 7.98
CA THR A 138 -2.27 5.40 7.10
C THR A 138 -2.04 4.01 7.73
N TYR A 139 -1.00 3.83 8.55
CA TYR A 139 -0.56 2.49 9.01
C TYR A 139 -0.31 2.32 10.51
N LEU A 140 -0.42 3.36 11.34
CA LEU A 140 -0.15 3.32 12.78
C LEU A 140 -1.39 3.66 13.60
#